data_AF-A0A970ZMJ9-F1
#
_entry.id   AF-A0A970ZMJ9-F1
#
_cell.length_a   1.000
_cell.length_b   1.000
_cell.length_c   1.000
_cell.angle_alpha   90.00
_cell.angle_beta   90.00
_cell.angle_gamma   90.00
#
_symmetry.space_group_name_H-M   'P 1'
#
loop_
_entity.id
_entity.type
_entity.pdbx_description
1 polymer ?
#
loop_
_entity_poly.entity_id
_entity_poly.type
_entity_poly.pdbx_seq_one_letter_code
_entity_poly.pdbx_strand_id
1 'polypeptide(L)'
;MRRIDKLLYQAVIPPFLIALIVLTFVVSIRELGLLSELLITRNASLATVGSIAGSILPRILMFSLPLSYLIGILIGLSGLA
;
A
#
# COMPACT_ATOMS: atom_id res chain seq x y z
N MET A 1 -5.45 -28.86 13.04
CA MET A 1 -5.44 -27.37 13.07
C MET A 1 -4.52 -26.78 12.00
N ARG A 2 -3.23 -27.16 11.95
CA ARG A 2 -2.22 -26.67 10.99
C ARG A 2 -2.58 -26.65 9.49
N ARG A 3 -3.52 -27.48 9.02
CA ARG A 3 -3.99 -27.47 7.62
C ARG A 3 -4.99 -26.36 7.33
N ILE A 4 -5.88 -26.04 8.28
CA ILE A 4 -6.88 -24.97 8.12
C ILE A 4 -6.16 -23.63 8.13
N ASP A 5 -5.20 -23.44 9.04
CA ASP A 5 -4.38 -22.22 9.09
C ASP A 5 -3.69 -21.98 7.74
N LYS A 6 -3.08 -23.02 7.15
CA LYS A 6 -2.42 -22.93 5.84
C LYS A 6 -3.38 -22.50 4.73
N LEU A 7 -4.60 -23.05 4.70
CA LEU A 7 -5.62 -22.68 3.72
C LEU A 7 -6.08 -21.23 3.92
N LEU A 8 -6.27 -20.81 5.17
CA LEU A 8 -6.65 -19.44 5.51
C LEU A 8 -5.58 -18.45 5.04
N TYR A 9 -4.31 -18.72 5.34
CA TYR A 9 -3.19 -17.89 4.88
C TYR A 9 -3.11 -17.86 3.36
N GLN A 10 -3.28 -18.99 2.68
CA GLN A 10 -3.26 -19.05 1.21
C GLN A 10 -4.43 -18.29 0.57
N ALA A 11 -5.57 -18.18 1.25
CA ALA A 11 -6.72 -17.42 0.77
C ALA A 11 -6.58 -15.91 1.03
N VAL A 12 -6.03 -15.51 2.19
CA VAL A 12 -5.96 -14.10 2.63
C VAL A 12 -4.72 -13.37 2.09
N ILE A 13 -3.56 -14.04 2.00
CA ILE A 13 -2.30 -13.39 1.59
C ILE A 13 -2.37 -12.80 0.18
N PRO A 14 -2.87 -13.51 -0.86
CA PRO A 14 -2.94 -12.93 -2.20
C PRO A 14 -3.77 -11.64 -2.29
N PRO A 15 -5.04 -11.59 -1.86
CA PRO A 15 -5.83 -10.36 -1.92
C PRO A 15 -5.29 -9.26 -1.01
N PHE A 16 -4.71 -9.61 0.15
CA PHE A 16 -3.99 -8.65 1.01
C PHE A 16 -2.85 -7.96 0.26
N LEU A 17 -1.96 -8.73 -0.38
CA LEU A 17 -0.81 -8.17 -1.09
C LEU A 17 -1.22 -7.32 -2.29
N ILE A 18 -2.23 -7.78 -3.06
CA ILE A 18 -2.79 -7.01 -4.18
C ILE A 18 -3.34 -5.67 -3.67
N ALA A 19 -4.17 -5.70 -2.63
CA ALA A 19 -4.75 -4.48 -2.06
C ALA A 19 -3.67 -3.54 -1.49
N LEU A 20 -2.64 -4.08 -0.84
CA LEU A 20 -1.54 -3.29 -0.29
C LEU A 20 -0.77 -2.56 -1.39
N ILE A 21 -0.42 -3.27 -2.47
CA ILE A 21 0.30 -2.70 -3.62
C ILE A 21 -0.56 -1.62 -4.28
N VAL A 22 -1.82 -1.92 -4.57
CA VAL A 22 -2.72 -0.97 -5.25
C VAL A 22 -2.94 0.27 -4.40
N LEU A 23 -3.28 0.13 -3.12
CA LEU A 23 -3.51 1.27 -2.22
C LEU A 23 -2.23 2.11 -2.06
N THR A 24 -1.08 1.47 -1.85
CA THR A 24 0.19 2.18 -1.70
C THR A 24 0.55 2.93 -2.97
N PHE A 25 0.35 2.31 -4.15
CA PHE A 25 0.59 2.95 -5.44
C PHE A 25 -0.33 4.16 -5.66
N VAL A 26 -1.64 3.99 -5.46
CA VAL A 26 -2.64 5.06 -5.64
C VAL A 26 -2.32 6.27 -4.75
N VAL A 27 -2.03 6.03 -3.47
CA VAL A 27 -1.70 7.12 -2.55
C VAL A 27 -0.35 7.74 -2.89
N SER A 28 0.65 6.94 -3.29
CA SER A 28 1.96 7.45 -3.68
C SER A 28 1.88 8.38 -4.89
N ILE A 29 1.13 8.00 -5.93
CA ILE A 29 0.93 8.85 -7.12
C ILE A 29 0.25 10.16 -6.74
N ARG A 30 -0.74 10.13 -5.84
CA ARG A 30 -1.41 11.33 -5.35
C ARG A 30 -0.44 12.27 -4.61
N GLU A 31 0.36 11.74 -3.70
CA GLU A 31 1.36 12.53 -2.95
C GLU A 31 2.45 13.08 -3.86
N LEU A 32 2.94 12.28 -4.82
CA LEU A 32 3.91 12.74 -5.81
C LEU A 32 3.35 13.83 -6.72
N GLY A 33 2.06 13.77 -7.08
CA GLY A 33 1.37 14.84 -7.81
C GLY A 33 1.40 16.17 -7.05
N LEU A 34 1.02 16.14 -5.77
CA LEU A 34 1.05 17.33 -4.89
C LEU A 34 2.48 17.87 -4.72
N LEU A 35 3.46 16.97 -4.59
CA LEU A 35 4.85 17.37 -4.52
C LEU A 35 5.36 17.96 -5.83
N SER A 36 4.90 17.49 -6.98
CA SER A 36 5.36 18.00 -8.27
C SER A 36 5.03 19.49 -8.43
N GLU A 37 3.85 19.93 -8.01
CA GLU A 37 3.48 21.35 -7.96
C GLU A 37 4.45 22.16 -7.08
N LEU A 38 4.80 21.60 -5.91
CA LEU A 38 5.74 22.21 -4.96
C LEU A 38 7.19 22.23 -5.44
N LEU A 39 7.63 21.16 -6.12
CA LEU A 39 9.00 20.93 -6.56
C LEU A 39 9.32 21.69 -7.85
N ILE A 40 8.36 21.80 -8.78
CA ILE A 40 8.47 22.65 -9.98
C ILE A 40 8.66 24.11 -9.57
N THR A 41 7.97 24.55 -8.51
CA THR A 41 8.10 25.92 -7.98
C THR A 41 9.46 26.19 -7.32
N ARG A 42 10.20 25.15 -6.88
CA ARG A 42 11.42 25.27 -6.06
C ARG A 42 12.70 24.76 -6.72
N ASN A 43 12.65 24.30 -7.98
CA ASN A 43 13.79 23.76 -8.74
C ASN A 43 14.60 22.70 -7.97
N ALA A 44 13.90 21.83 -7.24
CA ALA A 44 14.50 20.87 -6.31
C ALA A 44 15.24 19.72 -7.04
N SER A 45 16.36 19.29 -6.46
CA SER A 45 17.17 18.19 -7.02
C SER A 45 16.45 16.84 -6.95
N LEU A 46 16.70 15.95 -7.92
CA LEU A 46 16.19 14.57 -7.94
C LEU A 46 16.50 13.78 -6.65
N ALA A 47 17.64 14.03 -6.02
CA ALA A 47 18.01 13.41 -4.75
C ALA A 47 17.09 13.85 -3.59
N THR A 48 16.69 15.11 -3.59
CA THR A 48 15.72 15.66 -2.62
C THR A 48 14.35 15.03 -2.83
N VAL A 49 13.92 14.86 -4.10
CA VAL A 49 12.65 14.20 -4.44
C VAL A 49 12.62 12.76 -3.92
N GLY A 50 13.68 11.99 -4.16
CA GLY A 50 13.77 10.61 -3.67
C GLY A 50 13.72 10.52 -2.14
N SER A 51 14.38 11.44 -1.44
CA SER A 51 14.37 11.50 0.03
C SER A 51 12.98 11.82 0.59
N ILE A 52 12.25 12.74 -0.06
CA ILE A 52 10.87 13.09 0.31
C ILE A 52 9.91 11.93 0.01
N ALA A 53 10.03 11.29 -1.15
CA ALA A 53 9.21 10.12 -1.49
C ALA A 53 9.41 8.98 -0.46
N GLY A 54 10.65 8.73 -0.05
CA GLY A 54 10.98 7.77 0.99
C GLY A 54 10.43 8.13 2.37
N SER A 55 10.36 9.42 2.73
CA SER A 55 9.83 9.85 4.03
C SER A 55 8.31 9.80 4.12
N ILE A 56 7.60 9.82 2.97
CA ILE A 56 6.14 9.74 2.90
C ILE A 56 5.64 8.29 2.97
N LEU A 57 6.43 7.33 2.46
CA LEU A 57 6.13 5.90 2.45
C LEU A 57 5.60 5.34 3.80
N PRO A 58 6.24 5.62 4.96
CA PRO A 58 5.74 5.16 6.26
C PRO A 58 4.33 5.67 6.58
N ARG A 59 4.03 6.91 6.20
CA ARG A 59 2.73 7.54 6.42
C ARG A 59 1.64 6.90 5.57
N ILE A 60 1.98 6.52 4.33
CA ILE A 60 1.08 5.79 3.44
C ILE A 60 0.79 4.40 4.02
N LEU A 61 1.83 3.69 4.45
CA LEU A 61 1.71 2.34 5.00
C LEU A 61 0.91 2.29 6.30
N MET A 62 0.94 3.34 7.14
CA MET A 62 0.09 3.43 8.33
C MET A 62 -1.40 3.22 8.04
N PHE A 63 -1.87 3.62 6.85
CA PHE A 63 -3.27 3.44 6.45
C PHE A 63 -3.45 2.30 5.45
N SER A 64 -2.54 2.13 4.49
CA SER A 64 -2.69 1.09 3.46
C SER A 64 -2.55 -0.32 4.03
N LEU A 65 -1.74 -0.53 5.07
CA LEU A 65 -1.53 -1.83 5.69
C LEU A 65 -2.78 -2.36 6.43
N PRO A 66 -3.43 -1.60 7.34
CA PRO A 66 -4.67 -2.08 7.97
C PRO A 66 -5.82 -2.22 6.96
N LEU A 67 -5.95 -1.32 5.99
CA LEU A 67 -7.00 -1.39 4.97
C LEU A 67 -6.83 -2.58 4.03
N SER A 68 -5.61 -2.81 3.53
CA SER A 68 -5.32 -3.97 2.70
C SER A 68 -5.53 -5.27 3.45
N TYR A 69 -5.22 -5.31 4.75
CA TYR A 69 -5.47 -6.47 5.60
C TYR A 69 -6.96 -6.77 5.72
N LEU A 70 -7.79 -5.74 5.96
CA LEU A 70 -9.24 -5.87 5.96
C LEU A 70 -9.75 -6.41 4.61
N ILE A 71 -9.31 -5.84 3.49
CA ILE A 71 -9.68 -6.29 2.15
C ILE A 71 -9.26 -7.75 1.93
N GLY A 72 -8.03 -8.10 2.34
CA GLY A 72 -7.50 -9.45 2.23
C GLY A 72 -8.33 -10.48 3.00
N ILE A 73 -8.75 -10.14 4.23
CA ILE A 73 -9.65 -10.99 5.03
C ILE A 73 -11.01 -11.13 4.35
N LEU A 74 -11.63 -10.02 3.98
CA LEU A 74 -12.99 -10.03 3.40
C LEU A 74 -13.02 -10.86 2.12
N ILE A 75 -12.10 -10.60 1.19
CA ILE A 75 -12.03 -11.34 -0.08
C ILE A 75 -11.62 -12.79 0.17
N GLY A 76 -10.56 -13.02 0.93
CA GLY A 76 -10.02 -14.36 1.18
C GLY A 76 -11.02 -15.28 1.86
N LEU A 77 -11.77 -14.79 2.85
CA LEU A 77 -12.81 -15.57 3.52
C LEU A 77 -14.06 -15.71 2.66
N SER A 78 -14.46 -14.68 1.90
CA SER A 78 -15.61 -14.80 1.00
C SER A 78 -15.43 -15.87 -0.08
N GLY A 79 -14.19 -16.11 -0.54
CA GLY A 79 -13.88 -17.18 -1.49
C GLY A 79 -13.86 -18.59 -0.90
N LEU A 80 -13.95 -18.71 0.43
CA LEU A 80 -14.00 -19.98 1.16
C LEU A 80 -15.42 -20.36 1.62
N ALA A 81 -16.38 -19.41 1.55
CA ALA A 81 -17.78 -19.58 1.94
C ALA A 81 -18.63 -20.16 0.80
#